data_AF-A0A136KK92-F1
#
_entry.id   AF-A0A136KK92-F1
#
_cell.length_a   1.000
_cell.length_b   1.000
_cell.length_c   1.000
_cell.angle_alpha   90.00
_cell.angle_beta   90.00
_cell.angle_gamma   90.00
#
_symmetry.space_group_name_H-M   'P 1'
#
loop_
_entity.id
_entity.type
_entity.pdbx_description
1 polymer ?
#
loop_
_entity_poly.entity_id
_entity_poly.type
_entity_poly.pdbx_seq_one_letter_code
_entity_poly.pdbx_strand_id
1 'polypeptide(L)'
;MLRIHLAVVLVAIASFLSFGFVQKTNPAEVLKAINEYRASTIAKARESGTQLDLAAMNGEVLSRAKTAVEGVKIESIDAAEGYAWAQLFQLAEMPKMACDAAAKYLTTNPSSTQRYSAQFLMINSCNSLGEAHMVAELLTQMTPPNASAAASLASSTAYMFADTIHEKLGIAAALKALDDVEKLIPFATMTSANDQRLADSARVGLTNSRAELLLAAGKKQEALASIDKTLALMKPENASVRTLTGLKTRIALVGSAAPALTFEKGYGEFAGLESLKGKVVLIDFFAHWCGPCIRSFPDMKKLYEDLKPKGLEIVGFTTYYGYYKGENAQKRDMPKDVEYAKMAEFIKEHGLSWPVVYGDRTNFDAHGVTGIPHVTVVDRKGNVHKIKVGYSPDSFGAFRSEIEKLLAEGP
;
A
#
# COMPACT_ATOMS: atom_id res chain seq x y z
N MET A 1 56.34 37.44 52.41
CA MET A 1 55.66 38.53 53.17
C MET A 1 54.26 38.66 52.58
N LEU A 2 53.22 38.19 53.29
CA LEU A 2 52.24 39.02 54.04
C LEU A 2 51.37 39.88 53.10
N ARG A 3 50.03 39.93 53.10
CA ARG A 3 48.91 39.40 53.92
C ARG A 3 47.60 39.81 53.21
N ILE A 4 46.68 38.87 52.99
CA ILE A 4 45.22 38.87 53.30
C ILE A 4 44.46 40.22 53.35
N HIS A 5 43.34 40.32 52.59
CA HIS A 5 41.96 40.75 52.98
C HIS A 5 41.02 40.60 51.76
N LEU A 6 40.15 39.58 51.66
CA LEU A 6 38.77 39.43 52.16
C LEU A 6 37.68 40.28 51.45
N ALA A 7 36.91 39.60 50.59
CA ALA A 7 35.47 39.68 50.26
C ALA A 7 34.78 41.01 49.90
N VAL A 8 34.00 41.02 48.79
CA VAL A 8 32.54 41.30 48.71
C VAL A 8 32.03 41.08 47.26
N VAL A 9 31.28 39.98 47.11
CA VAL A 9 29.99 39.76 46.41
C VAL A 9 29.46 40.88 45.48
N LEU A 10 29.20 40.54 44.21
CA LEU A 10 28.00 40.97 43.47
C LEU A 10 27.78 40.02 42.26
N VAL A 11 26.92 39.02 42.47
CA VAL A 11 26.34 38.20 41.41
C VAL A 11 25.21 39.03 40.79
N ALA A 12 25.42 39.55 39.59
CA ALA A 12 24.34 40.13 38.80
C ALA A 12 23.50 39.00 38.20
N ILE A 13 22.45 38.59 38.92
CA ILE A 13 21.37 37.80 38.35
C ILE A 13 20.61 38.73 37.41
N ALA A 14 20.89 38.63 36.12
CA ALA A 14 20.05 39.19 35.08
C ALA A 14 18.77 38.35 35.02
N SER A 15 17.79 38.71 35.83
CA SER A 15 16.41 38.24 35.71
C SER A 15 15.85 38.77 34.38
N PHE A 16 16.04 38.02 33.30
CA PHE A 16 15.19 38.15 32.13
C PHE A 16 13.79 37.72 32.54
N LEU A 17 12.97 38.70 32.90
CA LEU A 17 11.52 38.57 32.89
C LEU A 17 11.13 38.18 31.45
N SER A 18 10.91 36.90 31.24
CA SER A 18 10.21 36.35 30.09
C SER A 18 8.75 36.77 30.15
N PHE A 19 8.49 38.06 29.88
CA PHE A 19 7.24 38.44 29.24
C PHE A 19 7.29 37.90 27.81
N GLY A 20 7.09 36.58 27.69
CA GLY A 20 6.77 35.95 26.44
C GLY A 20 5.39 36.46 26.02
N PHE A 21 5.36 37.55 25.25
CA PHE A 21 4.36 37.65 24.20
C PHE A 21 4.60 36.44 23.32
N VAL A 22 3.86 35.35 23.55
CA VAL A 22 3.74 34.27 22.59
C VAL A 22 3.20 34.94 21.34
N GLN A 23 4.09 35.20 20.38
CA GLN A 23 3.71 35.72 19.08
C GLN A 23 2.69 34.72 18.53
N LYS A 24 1.44 35.15 18.36
CA LYS A 24 0.35 34.28 17.91
C LYS A 24 0.77 33.71 16.56
N THR A 25 1.18 32.44 16.52
CA THR A 25 1.59 31.77 15.29
C THR A 25 0.44 31.85 14.30
N ASN A 26 0.69 32.46 13.14
CA ASN A 26 -0.30 32.48 12.05
C ASN A 26 -0.16 31.18 11.24
N PRO A 27 -1.11 30.22 11.35
CA PRO A 27 -0.96 28.92 10.73
C PRO A 27 -0.91 29.00 9.20
N ALA A 28 -1.56 29.99 8.60
CA ALA A 28 -1.55 30.19 7.15
C ALA A 28 -0.16 30.63 6.63
N GLU A 29 0.53 31.50 7.38
CA GLU A 29 1.89 31.92 7.04
C GLU A 29 2.89 30.78 7.18
N VAL A 30 2.77 29.97 8.23
CA VAL A 30 3.61 28.78 8.41
C VAL A 30 3.41 27.79 7.26
N LEU A 31 2.16 27.48 6.90
CA LEU A 31 1.86 26.59 5.77
C LEU A 31 2.42 27.12 4.46
N LYS A 32 2.31 28.43 4.22
CA LYS A 32 2.91 29.08 3.05
C LYS A 32 4.42 28.86 3.03
N ALA A 33 5.12 29.11 4.14
CA ALA A 33 6.57 28.92 4.25
C ALA A 33 7.00 27.45 4.06
N ILE A 34 6.21 26.49 4.57
CA ILE A 34 6.42 25.05 4.34
C ILE A 34 6.29 24.71 2.85
N ASN A 35 5.26 25.24 2.18
CA ASN A 35 5.02 24.99 0.76
C ASN A 35 6.10 25.62 -0.12
N GLU A 36 6.56 26.82 0.20
CA GLU A 36 7.69 27.48 -0.48
C GLU A 36 9.00 26.70 -0.30
N TYR A 37 9.25 26.19 0.91
CA TYR A 37 10.39 25.29 1.15
C TYR A 37 10.33 24.04 0.26
N ARG A 38 9.20 23.35 0.21
CA ARG A 38 9.01 22.18 -0.66
C ARG A 38 9.25 22.52 -2.13
N ALA A 39 8.59 23.57 -2.61
CA ALA A 39 8.69 24.00 -4.01
C ALA A 39 10.14 24.34 -4.39
N SER A 40 10.84 25.10 -3.55
CA SER A 40 12.24 25.46 -3.79
C SER A 40 13.18 24.25 -3.76
N THR A 41 12.94 23.28 -2.87
CA THR A 41 13.75 22.05 -2.79
C THR A 41 13.59 21.19 -4.04
N ILE A 42 12.36 21.04 -4.54
CA ILE A 42 12.06 20.33 -5.78
C ILE A 42 12.69 21.05 -6.99
N ALA A 43 12.56 22.38 -7.06
CA ALA A 43 13.14 23.19 -8.13
C ALA A 43 14.67 23.04 -8.17
N LYS A 44 15.35 23.17 -7.03
CA LYS A 44 16.80 22.99 -6.93
C LYS A 44 17.26 21.63 -7.41
N ALA A 45 16.61 20.55 -6.96
CA ALA A 45 16.96 19.19 -7.40
C ALA A 45 16.80 19.00 -8.92
N ARG A 46 15.75 19.59 -9.50
CA ARG A 46 15.52 19.57 -10.94
C ARG A 46 16.59 20.37 -11.70
N GLU A 47 16.94 21.55 -11.21
CA GLU A 47 17.94 22.43 -11.83
C GLU A 47 19.36 21.83 -11.77
N SER A 48 19.71 21.19 -10.65
CA SER A 48 21.02 20.53 -10.47
C SER A 48 21.10 19.14 -11.13
N GLY A 49 19.99 18.62 -11.66
CA GLY A 49 19.92 17.26 -12.20
C GLY A 49 20.15 16.16 -11.14
N THR A 50 20.04 16.50 -9.86
CA THR A 50 20.25 15.56 -8.75
C THR A 50 18.95 14.88 -8.36
N GLN A 51 19.04 13.64 -7.90
CA GLN A 51 17.88 12.95 -7.32
C GLN A 51 17.39 13.69 -6.07
N LEU A 52 16.07 13.94 -6.00
CA LEU A 52 15.44 14.56 -4.84
C LEU A 52 15.53 13.66 -3.61
N ASP A 53 16.13 14.17 -2.54
CA ASP A 53 16.10 13.53 -1.23
C ASP A 53 14.75 13.78 -0.54
N LEU A 54 13.81 12.86 -0.77
CA LEU A 54 12.48 12.92 -0.19
C LEU A 54 12.49 12.79 1.34
N ALA A 55 13.45 12.03 1.90
CA ALA A 55 13.52 11.81 3.34
C ALA A 55 13.95 13.10 4.05
N ALA A 56 14.99 13.76 3.56
CA ALA A 56 15.45 15.04 4.11
C ALA A 56 14.37 16.12 3.99
N MET A 57 13.72 16.25 2.82
CA MET A 57 12.64 17.22 2.61
C MET A 57 11.46 16.98 3.57
N ASN A 58 11.03 15.72 3.72
CA ASN A 58 9.92 15.38 4.62
C ASN A 58 10.30 15.58 6.10
N GLY A 59 11.55 15.29 6.47
CA GLY A 59 12.06 15.54 7.82
C GLY A 59 12.04 17.02 8.20
N GLU A 60 12.46 17.90 7.29
CA GLU A 60 12.40 19.35 7.52
C GLU A 60 10.97 19.88 7.60
N VAL A 61 10.05 19.37 6.77
CA VAL A 61 8.64 19.74 6.85
C VAL A 61 8.03 19.32 8.19
N LEU A 62 8.30 18.10 8.64
CA LEU A 62 7.87 17.58 9.93
C LEU A 62 8.40 18.44 11.07
N SER A 63 9.68 18.81 11.02
CA SER A 63 10.33 19.69 12.01
C SER A 63 9.63 21.05 12.09
N ARG A 64 9.44 21.73 10.95
CA ARG A 64 8.73 23.03 10.90
C ARG A 64 7.31 22.94 11.43
N ALA A 65 6.58 21.88 11.07
CA ALA A 65 5.22 21.67 11.54
C ALA A 65 5.19 21.44 13.06
N LYS A 66 6.09 20.60 13.61
CA LYS A 66 6.20 20.35 15.06
C LYS A 66 6.50 21.62 15.86
N THR A 67 7.42 22.45 15.37
CA THR A 67 7.70 23.76 16.00
C THR A 67 6.48 24.67 15.98
N ALA A 68 5.74 24.71 14.86
CA ALA A 68 4.59 25.61 14.73
C ALA A 68 3.40 25.25 15.63
N VAL A 69 3.24 23.96 15.94
CA VAL A 69 2.14 23.46 16.78
C VAL A 69 2.53 23.33 18.26
N GLU A 70 3.77 23.64 18.62
CA GLU A 70 4.26 23.51 19.98
C GLU A 70 3.47 24.40 20.95
N GLY A 71 2.92 23.79 22.02
CA GLY A 71 2.13 24.49 23.03
C GLY A 71 0.73 24.92 22.60
N VAL A 72 0.32 24.67 21.35
CA VAL A 72 -1.01 25.03 20.84
C VAL A 72 -2.06 24.11 21.45
N LYS A 73 -3.13 24.70 21.97
CA LYS A 73 -4.27 23.97 22.55
C LYS A 73 -5.50 24.08 21.65
N ILE A 74 -6.24 22.98 21.49
CA ILE A 74 -7.40 22.93 20.58
C ILE A 74 -8.49 23.95 20.93
N GLU A 75 -8.65 24.24 22.23
CA GLU A 75 -9.60 25.22 22.75
C GLU A 75 -9.23 26.65 22.31
N SER A 76 -7.94 26.94 22.19
CA SER A 76 -7.40 28.26 21.86
C SER A 76 -7.44 28.61 20.36
N ILE A 77 -7.68 27.62 19.49
CA ILE A 77 -7.71 27.81 18.03
C ILE A 77 -8.96 28.58 17.62
N ASP A 78 -8.82 29.63 16.81
CA ASP A 78 -9.95 30.27 16.14
C ASP A 78 -10.58 29.26 15.15
N ALA A 79 -11.89 29.10 15.20
CA ALA A 79 -12.60 28.18 14.31
C ALA A 79 -12.33 28.50 12.83
N ALA A 80 -12.21 29.78 12.45
CA ALA A 80 -11.91 30.19 11.07
C ALA A 80 -10.50 29.79 10.61
N GLU A 81 -9.55 29.66 11.54
CA GLU A 81 -8.18 29.19 11.30
C GLU A 81 -8.07 27.66 11.40
N GLY A 82 -9.13 26.98 11.83
CA GLY A 82 -9.11 25.55 12.18
C GLY A 82 -8.61 24.65 11.05
N TYR A 83 -8.92 24.97 9.78
CA TYR A 83 -8.43 24.18 8.65
C TYR A 83 -6.90 24.29 8.47
N ALA A 84 -6.34 25.49 8.60
CA ALA A 84 -4.89 25.69 8.50
C ALA A 84 -4.17 24.99 9.67
N TRP A 85 -4.72 25.09 10.88
CA TRP A 85 -4.21 24.32 12.01
C TRP A 85 -4.30 22.82 11.81
N ALA A 86 -5.41 22.31 11.27
CA ALA A 86 -5.57 20.90 10.99
C ALA A 86 -4.51 20.37 10.00
N GLN A 87 -4.17 21.17 8.97
CA GLN A 87 -3.08 20.85 8.05
C GLN A 87 -1.71 20.80 8.75
N LEU A 88 -1.42 21.75 9.67
CA LEU A 88 -0.18 21.74 10.44
C LEU A 88 -0.09 20.54 11.38
N PHE A 89 -1.16 20.22 12.11
CA PHE A 89 -1.20 19.03 12.96
C PHE A 89 -1.02 17.75 12.16
N GLN A 90 -1.62 17.65 10.97
CA GLN A 90 -1.42 16.50 10.10
C GLN A 90 0.05 16.38 9.64
N LEU A 91 0.70 17.49 9.29
CA LEU A 91 2.13 17.53 8.95
C LEU A 91 3.04 17.23 10.16
N ALA A 92 2.57 17.54 11.37
CA ALA A 92 3.26 17.28 12.64
C ALA A 92 3.02 15.86 13.19
N GLU A 93 2.27 15.01 12.47
CA GLU A 93 1.89 13.65 12.88
C GLU A 93 1.02 13.62 14.16
N MET A 94 0.13 14.60 14.31
CA MET A 94 -0.81 14.73 15.44
C MET A 94 -2.26 14.51 15.00
N PRO A 95 -2.67 13.28 14.65
CA PRO A 95 -3.96 13.01 13.99
C PRO A 95 -5.19 13.39 14.83
N LYS A 96 -5.13 13.27 16.17
CA LYS A 96 -6.24 13.69 17.05
C LYS A 96 -6.47 15.21 16.95
N MET A 97 -5.40 16.00 17.06
CA MET A 97 -5.51 17.45 16.96
C MET A 97 -5.92 17.90 15.55
N ALA A 98 -5.46 17.20 14.51
CA ALA A 98 -5.91 17.45 13.13
C ALA A 98 -7.41 17.19 12.95
N CYS A 99 -7.91 16.04 13.41
CA CYS A 99 -9.33 15.66 13.39
C CYS A 99 -10.18 16.71 14.15
N ASP A 100 -9.75 17.14 15.35
CA ASP A 100 -10.48 18.12 16.17
C ASP A 100 -10.47 19.53 15.56
N ALA A 101 -9.34 19.99 15.03
CA ALA A 101 -9.23 21.32 14.43
C ALA A 101 -10.06 21.43 13.14
N ALA A 102 -10.09 20.35 12.35
CA ALA A 102 -10.96 20.26 11.17
C ALA A 102 -12.45 20.25 11.56
N ALA A 103 -12.83 19.49 12.59
CA ALA A 103 -14.19 19.50 13.13
C ALA A 103 -14.61 20.91 13.58
N LYS A 104 -13.72 21.62 14.28
CA LYS A 104 -13.93 23.01 14.70
C LYS A 104 -14.13 23.95 13.51
N TYR A 105 -13.35 23.80 12.44
CA TYR A 105 -13.52 24.59 11.22
C TYR A 105 -14.86 24.32 10.52
N LEU A 106 -15.33 23.07 10.51
CA LEU A 106 -16.59 22.72 9.86
C LEU A 106 -17.83 23.40 10.48
N THR A 107 -17.72 23.92 11.72
CA THR A 107 -18.78 24.70 12.37
C THR A 107 -18.89 26.14 11.86
N THR A 108 -17.89 26.67 11.12
CA THR A 108 -17.90 28.05 10.61
C THR A 108 -18.68 28.24 9.31
N ASN A 109 -19.43 27.22 8.90
CA ASN A 109 -20.13 27.16 7.62
C ASN A 109 -19.26 27.53 6.39
N PRO A 110 -18.14 26.82 6.16
CA PRO A 110 -17.26 27.09 5.01
C PRO A 110 -17.98 26.84 3.67
N SER A 111 -17.44 27.43 2.59
CA SER A 111 -17.91 27.16 1.22
C SER A 111 -17.86 25.66 0.91
N SER A 112 -18.63 25.17 -0.07
CA SER A 112 -18.69 23.74 -0.42
C SER A 112 -17.31 23.14 -0.70
N THR A 113 -16.46 23.84 -1.44
CA THR A 113 -15.08 23.39 -1.73
C THR A 113 -14.23 23.33 -0.46
N GLN A 114 -14.26 24.37 0.38
CA GLN A 114 -13.51 24.39 1.64
C GLN A 114 -14.01 23.31 2.62
N ARG A 115 -15.33 23.11 2.69
CA ARG A 115 -15.97 22.07 3.47
C ARG A 115 -15.48 20.69 3.05
N TYR A 116 -15.50 20.41 1.75
CA TYR A 116 -15.00 19.14 1.22
C TYR A 116 -13.52 18.93 1.57
N SER A 117 -12.67 19.94 1.39
CA SER A 117 -11.25 19.84 1.73
C SER A 117 -11.03 19.58 3.24
N ALA A 118 -11.78 20.24 4.11
CA ALA A 118 -11.72 20.02 5.55
C ALA A 118 -12.25 18.63 5.96
N GLN A 119 -13.37 18.18 5.38
CA GLN A 119 -13.90 16.83 5.59
C GLN A 119 -12.92 15.76 5.11
N PHE A 120 -12.27 15.96 3.95
CA PHE A 120 -11.29 15.02 3.40
C PHE A 120 -10.01 14.97 4.26
N LEU A 121 -9.57 16.09 4.83
CA LEU A 121 -8.50 16.07 5.82
C LEU A 121 -8.93 15.31 7.08
N MET A 122 -10.11 15.65 7.61
CA MET A 122 -10.66 15.05 8.83
C MET A 122 -10.79 13.54 8.69
N ILE A 123 -11.41 13.03 7.63
CA ILE A 123 -11.60 11.58 7.44
C ILE A 123 -10.27 10.81 7.42
N ASN A 124 -9.22 11.38 6.83
CA ASN A 124 -7.89 10.77 6.83
C ASN A 124 -7.30 10.71 8.25
N SER A 125 -7.38 11.82 9.00
CA SER A 125 -6.87 11.89 10.37
C SER A 125 -7.66 10.95 11.30
N CYS A 126 -8.99 10.97 11.26
CA CYS A 126 -9.81 10.12 12.13
C CYS A 126 -9.71 8.64 11.72
N ASN A 127 -9.49 8.31 10.44
CA ASN A 127 -9.18 6.93 10.02
C ASN A 127 -7.88 6.41 10.66
N SER A 128 -6.83 7.23 10.75
CA SER A 128 -5.58 6.84 11.42
C SER A 128 -5.72 6.59 12.92
N LEU A 129 -6.82 7.07 13.53
CA LEU A 129 -7.19 6.82 14.92
C LEU A 129 -8.12 5.60 15.08
N GLY A 130 -8.55 4.97 13.98
CA GLY A 130 -9.51 3.86 14.01
C GLY A 130 -10.96 4.26 14.28
N GLU A 131 -11.30 5.55 14.13
CA GLU A 131 -12.63 6.11 14.43
C GLU A 131 -13.66 5.79 13.33
N ALA A 132 -14.01 4.52 13.18
CA ALA A 132 -14.80 4.02 12.06
C ALA A 132 -16.19 4.65 11.93
N HIS A 133 -16.87 4.94 13.06
CA HIS A 133 -18.17 5.62 13.06
C HIS A 133 -18.07 7.00 12.44
N MET A 134 -17.06 7.78 12.82
CA MET A 134 -16.80 9.11 12.28
C MET A 134 -16.47 9.05 10.79
N VAL A 135 -15.63 8.09 10.38
CA VAL A 135 -15.29 7.87 8.97
C VAL A 135 -16.54 7.57 8.15
N ALA A 136 -17.36 6.62 8.59
CA ALA A 136 -18.59 6.24 7.89
C ALA A 136 -19.60 7.39 7.83
N GLU A 137 -19.77 8.15 8.92
CA GLU A 137 -20.66 9.31 8.95
C GLU A 137 -20.19 10.41 8.00
N LEU A 138 -18.90 10.77 8.04
CA LEU A 138 -18.33 11.80 7.16
C LEU A 138 -18.54 11.46 5.69
N LEU A 139 -18.33 10.22 5.27
CA LEU A 139 -18.54 9.80 3.88
C LEU A 139 -19.96 10.11 3.38
N THR A 140 -20.97 9.98 4.23
CA THR A 140 -22.36 10.29 3.85
C THR A 140 -22.64 11.78 3.67
N GLN A 141 -21.79 12.64 4.25
CA GLN A 141 -21.96 14.10 4.24
C GLN A 141 -21.07 14.79 3.21
N MET A 142 -20.13 14.07 2.59
CA MET A 142 -19.17 14.65 1.66
C MET A 142 -19.78 14.85 0.27
N THR A 143 -19.68 16.09 -0.23
CA THR A 143 -20.07 16.45 -1.60
C THR A 143 -18.83 16.87 -2.38
N PRO A 144 -18.30 16.02 -3.27
CA PRO A 144 -17.11 16.36 -4.05
C PRO A 144 -17.35 17.57 -4.97
N PRO A 145 -16.42 18.53 -5.06
CA PRO A 145 -16.61 19.75 -5.86
C PRO A 145 -16.53 19.50 -7.38
N ASN A 146 -16.02 18.34 -7.82
CA ASN A 146 -15.92 17.96 -9.22
C ASN A 146 -15.71 16.44 -9.37
N ALA A 147 -15.75 15.95 -10.61
CA ALA A 147 -15.61 14.53 -10.94
C ALA A 147 -14.27 13.92 -10.47
N SER A 148 -13.17 14.66 -10.58
CA SER A 148 -11.85 14.20 -10.11
C SER A 148 -11.82 14.02 -8.59
N ALA A 149 -12.44 14.93 -7.85
CA ALA A 149 -12.58 14.80 -6.40
C ALA A 149 -13.46 13.61 -6.02
N ALA A 150 -14.57 13.37 -6.74
CA ALA A 150 -15.42 12.20 -6.51
C ALA A 150 -14.66 10.87 -6.73
N ALA A 151 -13.93 10.76 -7.83
CA ALA A 151 -13.08 9.59 -8.10
C ALA A 151 -12.00 9.41 -7.02
N SER A 152 -11.39 10.50 -6.56
CA SER A 152 -10.36 10.46 -5.49
C SER A 152 -10.94 10.02 -4.14
N LEU A 153 -12.14 10.50 -3.79
CA LEU A 153 -12.86 10.06 -2.59
C LEU A 153 -13.18 8.56 -2.66
N ALA A 154 -13.67 8.09 -3.80
CA ALA A 154 -13.97 6.68 -3.99
C ALA A 154 -12.74 5.78 -3.91
N SER A 155 -11.63 6.17 -4.56
CA SER A 155 -10.35 5.46 -4.43
C SER A 155 -9.86 5.43 -2.97
N SER A 156 -9.90 6.57 -2.27
CA SER A 156 -9.47 6.64 -0.86
C SER A 156 -10.35 5.77 0.03
N THR A 157 -11.66 5.75 -0.23
CA THR A 157 -12.60 4.89 0.49
C THR A 157 -12.25 3.42 0.29
N ALA A 158 -12.03 3.00 -0.96
CA ALA A 158 -11.68 1.62 -1.28
C ALA A 158 -10.35 1.15 -0.69
N TYR A 159 -9.31 1.99 -0.69
CA TYR A 159 -7.96 1.59 -0.30
C TYR A 159 -7.60 1.89 1.17
N MET A 160 -8.31 2.81 1.83
CA MET A 160 -7.92 3.29 3.16
C MET A 160 -9.03 3.19 4.21
N PHE A 161 -10.29 3.36 3.82
CA PHE A 161 -11.39 3.52 4.79
C PHE A 161 -12.25 2.27 4.92
N ALA A 162 -12.42 1.50 3.84
CA ALA A 162 -13.28 0.33 3.81
C ALA A 162 -12.85 -0.73 4.84
N ASP A 163 -11.54 -0.94 5.02
CA ASP A 163 -11.01 -1.89 6.01
C ASP A 163 -11.32 -1.45 7.44
N THR A 164 -11.07 -0.19 7.79
CA THR A 164 -11.42 0.39 9.10
C THR A 164 -12.92 0.26 9.39
N ILE A 165 -13.77 0.56 8.39
CA ILE A 165 -15.22 0.41 8.51
C ILE A 165 -15.59 -1.06 8.69
N HIS A 166 -15.00 -1.97 7.91
CA HIS A 166 -15.26 -3.40 8.01
C HIS A 166 -14.88 -3.95 9.39
N GLU A 167 -13.66 -3.67 9.86
CA GLU A 167 -13.15 -4.20 11.13
C GLU A 167 -13.99 -3.76 12.34
N LYS A 168 -14.59 -2.57 12.30
CA LYS A 168 -15.31 -1.99 13.45
C LYS A 168 -16.84 -2.03 13.30
N LEU A 169 -17.36 -1.87 12.09
CA LEU A 169 -18.78 -1.73 11.79
C LEU A 169 -19.35 -2.88 10.93
N GLY A 170 -18.49 -3.79 10.47
CA GLY A 170 -18.87 -4.98 9.72
C GLY A 170 -18.95 -4.79 8.20
N ILE A 171 -19.00 -5.92 7.49
CA ILE A 171 -18.95 -6.00 6.03
C ILE A 171 -20.06 -5.18 5.36
N ALA A 172 -21.28 -5.23 5.89
CA ALA A 172 -22.42 -4.51 5.30
C ALA A 172 -22.23 -2.99 5.30
N ALA A 173 -21.64 -2.43 6.37
CA ALA A 173 -21.35 -1.00 6.46
C ALA A 173 -20.27 -0.59 5.45
N ALA A 174 -19.22 -1.41 5.30
CA ALA A 174 -18.15 -1.16 4.33
C ALA A 174 -18.64 -1.23 2.88
N LEU A 175 -19.44 -2.25 2.53
CA LEU A 175 -20.06 -2.36 1.20
C LEU A 175 -20.96 -1.15 0.89
N LYS A 176 -21.77 -0.73 1.86
CA LYS A 176 -22.61 0.48 1.72
C LYS A 176 -21.76 1.72 1.47
N ALA A 177 -20.65 1.89 2.19
CA ALA A 177 -19.74 3.01 2.00
C ALA A 177 -19.15 3.05 0.59
N LEU A 178 -18.71 1.90 0.05
CA LEU A 178 -18.23 1.79 -1.34
C LEU A 178 -19.32 2.16 -2.35
N ASP A 179 -20.54 1.66 -2.17
CA ASP A 179 -21.63 1.93 -3.09
C ASP A 179 -22.06 3.41 -3.05
N ASP A 180 -22.02 4.04 -1.88
CA ASP A 180 -22.40 5.46 -1.74
C ASP A 180 -21.38 6.39 -2.40
N VAL A 181 -20.07 6.15 -2.24
CA VAL A 181 -19.05 6.96 -2.92
C VAL A 181 -18.99 6.68 -4.43
N GLU A 182 -19.30 5.48 -4.88
CA GLU A 182 -19.38 5.16 -6.32
C GLU A 182 -20.47 5.97 -7.02
N LYS A 183 -21.64 6.18 -6.39
CA LYS A 183 -22.74 6.98 -6.93
C LYS A 183 -22.37 8.46 -7.15
N LEU A 184 -21.37 8.96 -6.42
CA LEU A 184 -20.90 10.34 -6.55
C LEU A 184 -20.05 10.54 -7.82
N ILE A 185 -19.59 9.47 -8.46
CA ILE A 185 -18.70 9.56 -9.63
C ILE A 185 -19.54 9.71 -10.90
N PRO A 186 -19.43 10.84 -11.64
CA PRO A 186 -20.17 11.03 -12.88
C PRO A 186 -19.42 10.39 -14.06
N PHE A 187 -19.31 9.06 -14.08
CA PHE A 187 -18.50 8.32 -15.06
C PHE A 187 -18.79 8.71 -16.52
N ALA A 188 -20.05 9.00 -16.85
CA ALA A 188 -20.46 9.36 -18.20
C ALA A 188 -19.88 10.71 -18.68
N THR A 189 -19.57 11.64 -17.76
CA THR A 189 -19.02 12.96 -18.09
C THR A 189 -17.50 13.01 -18.01
N MET A 190 -16.85 11.93 -17.57
CA MET A 190 -15.40 11.80 -17.39
C MET A 190 -14.73 11.37 -18.71
N THR A 191 -14.60 12.31 -19.65
CA THR A 191 -14.23 11.99 -21.04
C THR A 191 -12.77 12.29 -21.40
N SER A 192 -12.07 13.15 -20.66
CA SER A 192 -10.65 13.43 -20.93
C SER A 192 -9.77 12.22 -20.59
N ALA A 193 -8.57 12.15 -21.17
CA ALA A 193 -7.63 11.07 -20.86
C ALA A 193 -7.25 11.03 -19.36
N ASN A 194 -7.21 12.18 -18.69
CA ASN A 194 -6.98 12.23 -17.25
C ASN A 194 -8.19 11.71 -16.46
N ASP A 195 -9.40 12.10 -16.86
CA ASP A 195 -10.63 11.66 -16.22
C ASP A 195 -10.81 10.15 -16.39
N GLN A 196 -10.54 9.60 -17.57
CA GLN A 196 -10.58 8.16 -17.81
C GLN A 196 -9.64 7.40 -16.87
N ARG A 197 -8.38 7.85 -16.73
CA ARG A 197 -7.43 7.24 -15.78
C ARG A 197 -7.94 7.26 -14.33
N LEU A 198 -8.51 8.38 -13.88
CA LEU A 198 -9.08 8.50 -12.54
C LEU A 198 -10.30 7.61 -12.36
N ALA A 199 -11.21 7.60 -13.33
CA ALA A 199 -12.40 6.75 -13.36
C ALA A 199 -12.02 5.27 -13.29
N ASP A 200 -11.04 4.84 -14.10
CA ASP A 200 -10.57 3.46 -14.12
C ASP A 200 -9.92 3.06 -12.80
N SER A 201 -9.09 3.94 -12.22
CA SER A 201 -8.50 3.72 -10.89
C SER A 201 -9.58 3.57 -9.80
N ALA A 202 -10.60 4.43 -9.83
CA ALA A 202 -11.73 4.35 -8.90
C ALA A 202 -12.53 3.05 -9.09
N ARG A 203 -12.87 2.68 -10.33
CA ARG A 203 -13.56 1.41 -10.65
C ARG A 203 -12.78 0.21 -10.11
N VAL A 204 -11.48 0.15 -10.40
CA VAL A 204 -10.63 -0.99 -10.01
C VAL A 204 -10.50 -1.06 -8.49
N GLY A 205 -10.27 0.06 -7.81
CA GLY A 205 -10.17 0.10 -6.35
C GLY A 205 -11.47 -0.34 -5.68
N LEU A 206 -12.59 0.27 -6.07
CA LEU A 206 -13.92 -0.08 -5.54
C LEU A 206 -14.23 -1.56 -5.75
N THR A 207 -13.96 -2.09 -6.94
CA THR A 207 -14.22 -3.50 -7.27
C THR A 207 -13.29 -4.45 -6.51
N ASN A 208 -12.02 -4.10 -6.33
CA ASN A 208 -11.10 -4.90 -5.52
C ASN A 208 -11.57 -4.99 -4.06
N SER A 209 -11.83 -3.84 -3.43
CA SER A 209 -12.29 -3.77 -2.03
C SER A 209 -13.63 -4.48 -1.86
N ARG A 210 -14.58 -4.28 -2.80
CA ARG A 210 -15.87 -5.00 -2.81
C ARG A 210 -15.69 -6.51 -2.92
N ALA A 211 -14.81 -6.98 -3.80
CA ALA A 211 -14.54 -8.41 -3.94
C ALA A 211 -13.95 -9.00 -2.66
N GLU A 212 -12.99 -8.32 -2.02
CA GLU A 212 -12.40 -8.74 -0.74
C GLU A 212 -13.46 -8.84 0.37
N LEU A 213 -14.32 -7.83 0.50
CA LEU A 213 -15.44 -7.83 1.45
C LEU A 213 -16.44 -8.96 1.20
N LEU A 214 -16.78 -9.22 -0.07
CA LEU A 214 -17.68 -10.31 -0.45
C LEU A 214 -17.05 -11.68 -0.17
N LEU A 215 -15.75 -11.85 -0.38
CA LEU A 215 -15.04 -13.07 -0.02
C LEU A 215 -15.01 -13.29 1.49
N ALA A 216 -14.78 -12.24 2.28
CA ALA A 216 -14.86 -12.29 3.74
C ALA A 216 -16.27 -12.69 4.22
N ALA A 217 -17.31 -12.36 3.45
CA ALA A 217 -18.69 -12.79 3.69
C ALA A 217 -19.02 -14.19 3.13
N GLY A 218 -18.06 -14.93 2.56
CA GLY A 218 -18.30 -16.23 1.93
C GLY A 218 -19.02 -16.18 0.58
N LYS A 219 -19.16 -14.99 -0.03
CA LYS A 219 -19.93 -14.74 -1.25
C LYS A 219 -19.05 -14.73 -2.50
N LYS A 220 -18.30 -15.82 -2.72
CA LYS A 220 -17.34 -15.96 -3.85
C LYS A 220 -17.97 -15.65 -5.21
N GLN A 221 -19.19 -16.12 -5.48
CA GLN A 221 -19.85 -15.90 -6.77
C GLN A 221 -20.27 -14.44 -6.97
N GLU A 222 -20.73 -13.76 -5.92
CA GLU A 222 -21.03 -12.32 -5.98
C GLU A 222 -19.76 -11.50 -6.22
N ALA A 223 -18.63 -11.90 -5.60
CA ALA A 223 -17.34 -11.26 -5.82
C ALA A 223 -16.90 -11.38 -7.30
N LEU A 224 -16.95 -12.58 -7.88
CA LEU A 224 -16.63 -12.81 -9.30
C LEU A 224 -17.57 -12.03 -10.23
N ALA A 225 -18.88 -12.03 -9.97
CA ALA A 225 -19.85 -11.28 -10.75
C ALA A 225 -19.60 -9.76 -10.70
N SER A 226 -19.17 -9.23 -9.54
CA SER A 226 -18.81 -7.81 -9.41
C SER A 226 -17.61 -7.43 -10.28
N ILE A 227 -16.60 -8.31 -10.37
CA ILE A 227 -15.42 -8.10 -11.21
C ILE A 227 -15.81 -8.15 -12.69
N ASP A 228 -16.64 -9.12 -13.10
CA ASP A 228 -17.12 -9.24 -14.48
C ASP A 228 -17.92 -8.03 -14.94
N LYS A 229 -18.77 -7.50 -14.07
CA LYS A 229 -19.50 -6.26 -14.32
C LYS A 229 -18.53 -5.10 -14.59
N THR A 230 -17.46 -4.98 -13.81
CA THR A 230 -16.48 -3.90 -14.02
C THR A 230 -15.66 -4.10 -15.28
N LEU A 231 -15.19 -5.33 -15.56
CA LEU A 231 -14.44 -5.65 -16.77
C LEU A 231 -15.24 -5.33 -18.04
N ALA A 232 -16.55 -5.59 -18.05
CA ALA A 232 -17.43 -5.27 -19.18
C ALA A 232 -17.56 -3.76 -19.46
N LEU A 233 -17.23 -2.90 -18.49
CA LEU A 233 -17.25 -1.44 -18.63
C LEU A 233 -15.89 -0.86 -19.05
N MET A 234 -14.83 -1.67 -19.06
CA MET A 234 -13.47 -1.23 -19.32
C MET A 234 -13.02 -1.63 -20.72
N LYS A 235 -12.20 -0.78 -21.33
CA LYS A 235 -11.58 -1.09 -22.63
C LYS A 235 -10.48 -2.14 -22.46
N PRO A 236 -10.38 -3.16 -23.33
CA PRO A 236 -9.39 -4.23 -23.19
C PRO A 236 -7.93 -3.76 -23.15
N GLU A 237 -7.61 -2.64 -23.80
CA GLU A 237 -6.25 -2.08 -23.87
C GLU A 237 -5.85 -1.36 -22.57
N ASN A 238 -6.79 -1.18 -21.64
CA ASN A 238 -6.55 -0.53 -20.37
C ASN A 238 -5.63 -1.39 -19.50
N ALA A 239 -4.51 -0.82 -19.06
CA ALA A 239 -3.53 -1.50 -18.21
C ALA A 239 -4.16 -2.09 -16.93
N SER A 240 -5.22 -1.48 -16.41
CA SER A 240 -5.91 -1.93 -15.21
C SER A 240 -6.81 -3.15 -15.42
N VAL A 241 -7.19 -3.48 -16.67
CA VAL A 241 -7.93 -4.72 -16.98
C VAL A 241 -7.12 -5.94 -16.53
N ARG A 242 -5.80 -5.91 -16.74
CA ARG A 242 -4.92 -7.00 -16.27
C ARG A 242 -5.02 -7.19 -14.76
N THR A 243 -5.12 -6.12 -13.98
CA THR A 243 -5.24 -6.18 -12.52
C THR A 243 -6.52 -6.90 -12.10
N LEU A 244 -7.66 -6.53 -12.69
CA LEU A 244 -8.95 -7.15 -12.38
C LEU A 244 -9.06 -8.58 -12.91
N THR A 245 -8.55 -8.87 -14.10
CA THR A 245 -8.48 -10.23 -14.63
C THR A 245 -7.64 -11.11 -13.71
N GLY A 246 -6.48 -10.65 -13.26
CA GLY A 246 -5.66 -11.40 -12.31
C GLY A 246 -6.31 -11.57 -10.93
N LEU A 247 -7.05 -10.56 -10.44
CA LEU A 247 -7.90 -10.72 -9.24
C LEU A 247 -8.97 -11.81 -9.45
N LYS A 248 -9.71 -11.75 -10.57
CA LYS A 248 -10.72 -12.74 -10.93
C LYS A 248 -10.13 -14.15 -10.97
N THR A 249 -9.00 -14.34 -11.66
CA THR A 249 -8.30 -15.63 -11.74
C THR A 249 -7.94 -16.14 -10.35
N ARG A 250 -7.31 -15.32 -9.50
CA ARG A 250 -6.93 -15.74 -8.14
C ARG A 250 -8.12 -16.18 -7.32
N ILE A 251 -9.23 -15.44 -7.37
CA ILE A 251 -10.47 -15.80 -6.65
C ILE A 251 -11.05 -17.12 -7.18
N ALA A 252 -11.12 -17.27 -8.50
CA ALA A 252 -11.65 -18.48 -9.13
C ALA A 252 -10.83 -19.72 -8.76
N LEU A 253 -9.50 -19.59 -8.76
CA LEU A 253 -8.57 -20.68 -8.50
C LEU A 253 -8.68 -21.26 -7.10
N VAL A 254 -8.90 -20.46 -6.05
CA VAL A 254 -9.00 -20.99 -4.68
C VAL A 254 -10.11 -22.04 -4.59
N GLY A 255 -9.75 -23.26 -4.17
CA GLY A 255 -10.60 -24.44 -4.11
C GLY A 255 -10.71 -25.24 -5.43
N SER A 256 -10.02 -24.82 -6.49
CA SER A 256 -9.98 -25.48 -7.80
C SER A 256 -8.60 -26.11 -8.06
N ALA A 257 -8.51 -27.04 -9.01
CA ALA A 257 -7.23 -27.61 -9.42
C ALA A 257 -6.22 -26.52 -9.82
N ALA A 258 -4.97 -26.65 -9.37
CA ALA A 258 -3.90 -25.75 -9.75
C ALA A 258 -3.64 -25.85 -11.27
N PRO A 259 -3.50 -24.71 -11.99
CA PRO A 259 -3.11 -24.74 -13.38
C PRO A 259 -1.79 -25.49 -13.55
N ALA A 260 -1.69 -26.29 -14.62
CA ALA A 260 -0.43 -26.96 -14.94
C ALA A 260 0.65 -25.93 -15.26
N LEU A 261 1.89 -26.25 -14.87
CA LEU A 261 3.05 -25.42 -15.20
C LEU A 261 3.72 -25.94 -16.47
N THR A 262 3.80 -25.09 -17.49
CA THR A 262 4.59 -25.35 -18.71
C THR A 262 5.93 -24.62 -18.60
N PHE A 263 7.02 -25.35 -18.82
CA PHE A 263 8.37 -24.81 -18.72
C PHE A 263 9.29 -25.46 -19.75
N GLU A 264 10.30 -24.71 -20.20
CA GLU A 264 11.25 -25.16 -21.23
C GLU A 264 12.59 -25.62 -20.64
N LYS A 265 13.00 -25.02 -19.50
CA LYS A 265 14.27 -25.31 -18.82
C LYS A 265 14.10 -25.15 -17.32
N GLY A 266 15.00 -25.74 -16.56
CA GLY A 266 15.01 -25.58 -15.10
C GLY A 266 16.28 -26.08 -14.46
N TYR A 267 16.52 -25.56 -13.25
CA TYR A 267 17.54 -25.99 -12.32
C TYR A 267 16.91 -26.93 -11.28
N GLY A 268 17.57 -28.05 -10.99
CA GLY A 268 17.01 -29.10 -10.14
C GLY A 268 15.96 -29.96 -10.87
N GLU A 269 15.47 -30.98 -10.18
CA GLU A 269 14.50 -31.92 -10.75
C GLU A 269 13.07 -31.47 -10.46
N PHE A 270 12.28 -31.23 -11.52
CA PHE A 270 10.85 -31.01 -11.43
C PHE A 270 10.18 -31.61 -12.67
N ALA A 271 9.27 -32.56 -12.46
CA ALA A 271 8.57 -33.28 -13.53
C ALA A 271 7.10 -32.80 -13.70
N GLY A 272 6.79 -31.60 -13.22
CA GLY A 272 5.43 -31.04 -13.24
C GLY A 272 4.65 -31.28 -11.94
N LEU A 273 3.54 -30.55 -11.76
CA LEU A 273 2.75 -30.57 -10.51
C LEU A 273 2.16 -31.94 -10.19
N GLU A 274 1.83 -32.74 -11.21
CA GLU A 274 1.32 -34.10 -11.05
C GLU A 274 2.30 -35.01 -10.29
N SER A 275 3.61 -34.82 -10.49
CA SER A 275 4.66 -35.56 -9.76
C SER A 275 4.73 -35.22 -8.27
N LEU A 276 4.07 -34.14 -7.84
CA LEU A 276 4.03 -33.66 -6.47
C LEU A 276 2.69 -33.92 -5.78
N LYS A 277 1.77 -34.67 -6.39
CA LYS A 277 0.51 -35.09 -5.74
C LYS A 277 0.79 -35.78 -4.40
N GLY A 278 -0.06 -35.51 -3.41
CA GLY A 278 0.12 -35.96 -2.02
C GLY A 278 1.00 -35.06 -1.15
N LYS A 279 1.64 -34.03 -1.74
CA LYS A 279 2.44 -33.02 -1.03
C LYS A 279 1.72 -31.67 -1.03
N VAL A 280 2.07 -30.81 -0.07
CA VAL A 280 1.72 -29.39 -0.15
C VAL A 280 2.79 -28.70 -0.99
N VAL A 281 2.40 -27.94 -2.01
CA VAL A 281 3.33 -27.31 -2.95
C VAL A 281 3.19 -25.79 -2.91
N LEU A 282 4.32 -25.08 -2.79
CA LEU A 282 4.40 -23.64 -2.98
C LEU A 282 4.98 -23.35 -4.36
N ILE A 283 4.17 -22.79 -5.25
CA ILE A 283 4.65 -22.27 -6.54
C ILE A 283 5.02 -20.81 -6.33
N ASP A 284 6.31 -20.52 -6.23
CA ASP A 284 6.86 -19.18 -5.98
C ASP A 284 7.22 -18.50 -7.30
N PHE A 285 6.37 -17.59 -7.76
CA PHE A 285 6.64 -16.75 -8.92
C PHE A 285 7.53 -15.57 -8.50
N PHE A 286 8.75 -15.53 -9.04
CA PHE A 286 9.76 -14.54 -8.69
C PHE A 286 10.55 -14.06 -9.91
N ALA A 287 11.50 -13.15 -9.68
CA ALA A 287 12.47 -12.74 -10.67
C ALA A 287 13.81 -12.36 -10.02
N HIS A 288 14.91 -12.50 -10.76
CA HIS A 288 16.26 -12.18 -10.26
C HIS A 288 16.45 -10.70 -9.88
N TRP A 289 15.63 -9.80 -10.42
CA TRP A 289 15.67 -8.35 -10.16
C TRP A 289 14.68 -7.91 -9.07
N CYS A 290 13.83 -8.82 -8.58
CA CYS A 290 12.76 -8.50 -7.65
C CYS A 290 13.28 -8.39 -6.20
N GLY A 291 13.51 -7.16 -5.74
CA GLY A 291 13.96 -6.89 -4.37
C GLY A 291 13.09 -7.53 -3.27
N PRO A 292 11.75 -7.39 -3.29
CA PRO A 292 10.89 -8.07 -2.32
C PRO A 292 10.95 -9.60 -2.36
N CYS A 293 11.20 -10.20 -3.54
CA CYS A 293 11.40 -11.65 -3.67
C CYS A 293 12.71 -12.08 -3.01
N ILE A 294 13.81 -11.36 -3.27
CA ILE A 294 15.10 -11.65 -2.64
C ILE A 294 15.00 -11.54 -1.11
N ARG A 295 14.23 -10.57 -0.60
CA ARG A 295 13.97 -10.42 0.84
C ARG A 295 13.16 -11.57 1.44
N SER A 296 12.34 -12.28 0.66
CA SER A 296 11.56 -13.42 1.17
C SER A 296 12.35 -14.72 1.26
N PHE A 297 13.45 -14.86 0.52
CA PHE A 297 14.21 -16.11 0.45
C PHE A 297 14.74 -16.64 1.80
N PRO A 298 15.28 -15.82 2.73
CA PRO A 298 15.70 -16.32 4.04
C PRO A 298 14.58 -17.05 4.79
N ASP A 299 13.38 -16.45 4.79
CA ASP A 299 12.20 -17.01 5.45
C ASP A 299 11.66 -18.25 4.72
N MET A 300 11.63 -18.23 3.39
CA MET A 300 11.23 -19.36 2.56
C MET A 300 12.19 -20.56 2.71
N LYS A 301 13.50 -20.32 2.82
CA LYS A 301 14.49 -21.37 3.09
C LYS A 301 14.26 -22.03 4.44
N LYS A 302 14.07 -21.23 5.50
CA LYS A 302 13.77 -21.75 6.84
C LYS A 302 12.46 -22.54 6.85
N LEU A 303 11.42 -22.03 6.18
CA LEU A 303 10.16 -22.74 6.01
C LEU A 303 10.37 -24.09 5.32
N TYR A 304 11.14 -24.11 4.22
CA TYR A 304 11.38 -25.33 3.45
C TYR A 304 12.20 -26.36 4.23
N GLU A 305 13.28 -25.93 4.89
CA GLU A 305 14.11 -26.79 5.73
C GLU A 305 13.28 -27.49 6.82
N ASP A 306 12.43 -26.73 7.51
CA ASP A 306 11.62 -27.23 8.62
C ASP A 306 10.47 -28.15 8.17
N LEU A 307 9.88 -27.89 6.99
CA LEU A 307 8.61 -28.49 6.57
C LEU A 307 8.74 -29.46 5.39
N LYS A 308 9.86 -29.48 4.66
CA LYS A 308 10.10 -30.48 3.61
C LYS A 308 9.97 -31.91 4.12
N PRO A 309 10.53 -32.30 5.29
CA PRO A 309 10.33 -33.65 5.83
C PRO A 309 8.87 -33.99 6.16
N LYS A 310 8.00 -32.98 6.29
CA LYS A 310 6.57 -33.12 6.59
C LYS A 310 5.70 -33.17 5.33
N GLY A 311 6.30 -33.08 4.14
CA GLY A 311 5.61 -33.13 2.85
C GLY A 311 5.39 -31.78 2.18
N LEU A 312 6.18 -30.75 2.53
CA LEU A 312 6.24 -29.50 1.76
C LEU A 312 7.18 -29.63 0.57
N GLU A 313 6.77 -29.10 -0.59
CA GLU A 313 7.67 -28.78 -1.70
C GLU A 313 7.53 -27.33 -2.13
N ILE A 314 8.61 -26.80 -2.70
CA ILE A 314 8.63 -25.47 -3.31
C ILE A 314 9.10 -25.64 -4.75
N VAL A 315 8.48 -24.90 -5.67
CA VAL A 315 8.94 -24.76 -7.06
C VAL A 315 9.01 -23.28 -7.35
N GLY A 316 10.22 -22.79 -7.63
CA GLY A 316 10.42 -21.44 -8.13
C GLY A 316 10.03 -21.37 -9.61
N PHE A 317 9.22 -20.39 -9.98
CA PHE A 317 8.82 -20.15 -11.37
C PHE A 317 9.26 -18.75 -11.79
N THR A 318 10.00 -18.67 -12.89
CA THR A 318 10.43 -17.41 -13.50
C THR A 318 10.18 -17.44 -15.00
N THR A 319 10.30 -16.28 -15.65
CA THR A 319 10.32 -16.16 -17.10
C THR A 319 11.59 -15.46 -17.55
N TYR A 320 11.82 -15.42 -18.87
CA TYR A 320 12.89 -14.63 -19.45
C TYR A 320 12.48 -13.17 -19.58
N TYR A 321 13.34 -12.28 -19.13
CA TYR A 321 13.12 -10.84 -19.18
C TYR A 321 13.93 -10.15 -20.29
N GLY A 322 14.83 -10.89 -20.94
CA GLY A 322 15.76 -10.37 -21.94
C GLY A 322 16.91 -9.58 -21.32
N TYR A 323 17.14 -9.72 -20.02
CA TYR A 323 18.22 -9.05 -19.31
C TYR A 323 18.52 -9.76 -17.99
N TYR A 324 19.67 -9.48 -17.39
CA TYR A 324 20.04 -10.03 -16.08
C TYR A 324 20.74 -8.96 -15.24
N LYS A 325 20.35 -8.79 -13.98
CA LYS A 325 20.94 -7.83 -13.00
C LYS A 325 21.60 -6.56 -13.63
N GLY A 326 20.81 -5.56 -14.01
CA GLY A 326 21.31 -4.29 -14.57
C GLY A 326 21.96 -4.39 -15.97
N GLU A 327 22.59 -5.52 -16.29
CA GLU A 327 23.14 -5.85 -17.61
C GLU A 327 21.99 -6.01 -18.61
N ASN A 328 22.10 -5.31 -19.74
CA ASN A 328 21.10 -5.28 -20.80
C ASN A 328 19.69 -4.80 -20.39
N ALA A 329 19.54 -4.16 -19.23
CA ALA A 329 18.24 -3.77 -18.69
C ALA A 329 17.46 -2.78 -19.59
N GLN A 330 18.17 -2.03 -20.43
CA GLN A 330 17.59 -1.07 -21.38
C GLN A 330 17.11 -1.73 -22.68
N LYS A 331 17.91 -2.62 -23.27
CA LYS A 331 17.58 -3.24 -24.57
C LYS A 331 16.65 -4.44 -24.44
N ARG A 332 16.78 -5.21 -23.35
CA ARG A 332 15.94 -6.38 -23.05
C ARG A 332 15.86 -7.43 -24.16
N ASP A 333 16.97 -7.61 -24.87
CA ASP A 333 17.14 -8.54 -25.99
C ASP A 333 18.20 -9.63 -25.70
N MET A 334 18.53 -9.88 -24.43
CA MET A 334 19.47 -10.92 -24.02
C MET A 334 18.94 -12.28 -24.48
N PRO A 335 19.77 -13.09 -25.18
CA PRO A 335 19.36 -14.44 -25.57
C PRO A 335 18.98 -15.27 -24.34
N LYS A 336 17.90 -16.06 -24.46
CA LYS A 336 17.38 -16.89 -23.35
C LYS A 336 18.47 -17.76 -22.70
N ASP A 337 19.33 -18.39 -23.49
CA ASP A 337 20.40 -19.26 -22.95
C ASP A 337 21.44 -18.50 -22.12
N VAL A 338 21.70 -17.24 -22.46
CA VAL A 338 22.61 -16.37 -21.71
C VAL A 338 21.97 -15.94 -20.39
N GLU A 339 20.70 -15.52 -20.43
CA GLU A 339 19.94 -15.16 -19.21
C GLU A 339 19.78 -16.37 -18.29
N TYR A 340 19.44 -17.54 -18.86
CA TYR A 340 19.34 -18.81 -18.16
C TYR A 340 20.65 -19.09 -17.41
N ALA A 341 21.79 -19.16 -18.13
CA ALA A 341 23.09 -19.49 -17.53
C ALA A 341 23.45 -18.61 -16.31
N LYS A 342 23.11 -17.33 -16.35
CA LYS A 342 23.36 -16.38 -15.23
C LYS A 342 22.49 -16.66 -14.00
N MET A 343 21.35 -17.33 -14.15
CA MET A 343 20.50 -17.71 -13.03
C MET A 343 21.15 -18.78 -12.12
N ALA A 344 22.07 -19.59 -12.64
CA ALA A 344 22.82 -20.54 -11.81
C ALA A 344 23.58 -19.84 -10.67
N GLU A 345 24.21 -18.70 -10.97
CA GLU A 345 24.90 -17.88 -9.97
C GLU A 345 23.92 -17.25 -8.98
N PHE A 346 22.77 -16.78 -9.44
CA PHE A 346 21.71 -16.24 -8.58
C PHE A 346 21.19 -17.27 -7.58
N ILE A 347 20.89 -18.48 -8.07
CA ILE A 347 20.43 -19.60 -7.25
C ILE A 347 21.46 -19.93 -6.17
N LYS A 348 22.75 -20.00 -6.55
CA LYS A 348 23.85 -20.26 -5.63
C LYS A 348 24.03 -19.14 -4.60
N GLU A 349 24.04 -17.88 -5.05
CA GLU A 349 24.21 -16.69 -4.21
C GLU A 349 23.13 -16.59 -3.12
N HIS A 350 21.88 -16.85 -3.49
CA HIS A 350 20.75 -16.78 -2.55
C HIS A 350 20.47 -18.11 -1.84
N GLY A 351 21.15 -19.18 -2.22
CA GLY A 351 21.03 -20.51 -1.62
C GLY A 351 19.66 -21.14 -1.83
N LEU A 352 19.07 -21.00 -3.02
CA LEU A 352 17.77 -21.61 -3.34
C LEU A 352 17.97 -23.13 -3.48
N SER A 353 17.36 -23.89 -2.57
CA SER A 353 17.53 -25.34 -2.48
C SER A 353 16.37 -26.14 -3.09
N TRP A 354 15.48 -25.47 -3.79
CA TRP A 354 14.33 -26.05 -4.48
C TRP A 354 14.45 -25.84 -5.99
N PRO A 355 13.74 -26.65 -6.82
CA PRO A 355 13.77 -26.50 -8.26
C PRO A 355 13.32 -25.11 -8.72
N VAL A 356 13.99 -24.57 -9.73
CA VAL A 356 13.63 -23.30 -10.38
C VAL A 356 13.42 -23.53 -11.85
N VAL A 357 12.22 -23.26 -12.36
CA VAL A 357 11.86 -23.49 -13.76
C VAL A 357 11.57 -22.20 -14.51
N TYR A 358 11.89 -22.22 -15.80
CA TYR A 358 11.65 -21.15 -16.76
C TYR A 358 10.50 -21.50 -17.68
N GLY A 359 9.45 -20.70 -17.63
CA GLY A 359 8.35 -20.79 -18.57
C GLY A 359 7.93 -19.44 -19.12
N ASP A 360 6.86 -19.47 -19.91
CA ASP A 360 6.30 -18.26 -20.50
C ASP A 360 5.41 -17.49 -19.51
N ARG A 361 5.00 -16.28 -19.93
CA ARG A 361 4.09 -15.43 -19.16
C ARG A 361 2.65 -15.97 -19.10
N THR A 362 2.27 -16.95 -19.92
CA THR A 362 0.93 -17.53 -19.84
C THR A 362 0.72 -18.28 -18.53
N ASN A 363 1.79 -18.85 -17.95
CA ASN A 363 1.76 -19.42 -16.61
C ASN A 363 1.47 -18.36 -15.53
N PHE A 364 2.07 -17.16 -15.68
CA PHE A 364 1.79 -16.04 -14.77
C PHE A 364 0.32 -15.64 -14.87
N ASP A 365 -0.23 -15.53 -16.07
CA ASP A 365 -1.63 -15.13 -16.25
C ASP A 365 -2.61 -16.23 -15.79
N ALA A 366 -2.28 -17.52 -16.03
CA ALA A 366 -3.06 -18.67 -15.59
C ALA A 366 -3.15 -18.77 -14.05
N HIS A 367 -2.10 -18.36 -13.33
CA HIS A 367 -2.10 -18.25 -11.87
C HIS A 367 -2.57 -16.89 -11.33
N GLY A 368 -2.98 -15.96 -12.22
CA GLY A 368 -3.45 -14.63 -11.83
C GLY A 368 -2.33 -13.74 -11.22
N VAL A 369 -1.09 -13.94 -11.64
CA VAL A 369 0.09 -13.21 -11.15
C VAL A 369 0.10 -11.79 -11.68
N THR A 370 -0.32 -10.82 -10.87
CA THR A 370 -0.28 -9.39 -11.22
C THR A 370 0.95 -8.65 -10.68
N GLY A 371 1.58 -9.19 -9.64
CA GLY A 371 2.82 -8.70 -9.03
C GLY A 371 3.59 -9.84 -8.36
N ILE A 372 4.87 -9.62 -8.05
CA ILE A 372 5.77 -10.60 -7.43
C ILE A 372 6.44 -10.04 -6.15
N PRO A 373 6.79 -10.88 -5.15
CA PRO A 373 6.62 -12.33 -5.13
C PRO A 373 5.15 -12.73 -5.11
N HIS A 374 4.82 -13.86 -5.72
CA HIS A 374 3.48 -14.43 -5.72
C HIS A 374 3.60 -15.92 -5.45
N VAL A 375 2.95 -16.39 -4.40
CA VAL A 375 2.98 -17.79 -4.00
C VAL A 375 1.59 -18.40 -4.16
N THR A 376 1.46 -19.35 -5.08
CA THR A 376 0.28 -20.23 -5.13
C THR A 376 0.54 -21.41 -4.20
N VAL A 377 -0.29 -21.57 -3.17
CA VAL A 377 -0.28 -22.72 -2.25
C VAL A 377 -1.22 -23.77 -2.81
N VAL A 378 -0.69 -24.96 -3.08
CA VAL A 378 -1.42 -26.12 -3.57
C VAL A 378 -1.49 -27.17 -2.47
N ASP A 379 -2.68 -27.69 -2.21
CA ASP A 379 -2.92 -28.75 -1.24
C ASP A 379 -2.46 -30.13 -1.77
N ARG A 380 -2.54 -31.16 -0.90
CA ARG A 380 -2.15 -32.53 -1.25
C ARG A 380 -2.98 -33.15 -2.38
N LYS A 381 -4.18 -32.62 -2.65
CA LYS A 381 -5.09 -33.07 -3.73
C LYS A 381 -4.77 -32.40 -5.07
N GLY A 382 -3.87 -31.41 -5.08
CA GLY A 382 -3.53 -30.63 -6.27
C GLY A 382 -4.44 -29.42 -6.48
N ASN A 383 -5.23 -29.01 -5.48
CA ASN A 383 -6.07 -27.81 -5.58
C ASN A 383 -5.36 -26.61 -4.97
N VAL A 384 -5.65 -25.41 -5.48
CA VAL A 384 -5.16 -24.16 -4.89
C VAL A 384 -5.87 -23.93 -3.57
N HIS A 385 -5.12 -24.02 -2.47
CA HIS A 385 -5.60 -23.69 -1.12
C HIS A 385 -5.67 -22.19 -0.92
N LYS A 386 -4.60 -21.49 -1.32
CA LYS A 386 -4.44 -20.05 -1.09
C LYS A 386 -3.48 -19.43 -2.09
N ILE A 387 -3.64 -18.13 -2.33
CA ILE A 387 -2.69 -17.35 -3.10
C ILE A 387 -2.23 -16.17 -2.24
N LYS A 388 -0.91 -16.01 -2.08
CA LYS A 388 -0.29 -14.87 -1.40
C LYS A 388 0.43 -14.00 -2.42
N VAL A 389 0.14 -12.71 -2.44
CA VAL A 389 0.86 -11.73 -3.27
C VAL A 389 1.61 -10.77 -2.37
N GLY A 390 2.87 -10.51 -2.72
CA GLY A 390 3.79 -9.70 -1.95
C GLY A 390 4.41 -10.43 -0.75
N TYR A 391 5.40 -9.76 -0.15
CA TYR A 391 6.10 -10.23 1.03
C TYR A 391 6.30 -9.07 2.01
N SER A 392 6.02 -9.34 3.29
CA SER A 392 6.48 -8.55 4.43
C SER A 392 6.87 -9.51 5.56
N PRO A 393 7.91 -9.18 6.35
CA PRO A 393 8.28 -9.98 7.52
C PRO A 393 7.09 -10.21 8.47
N ASP A 394 6.32 -9.15 8.74
CA ASP A 394 5.18 -9.18 9.67
C ASP A 394 4.08 -10.17 9.24
N SER A 395 3.86 -10.33 7.93
CA SER A 395 2.84 -11.24 7.41
C SER A 395 3.33 -12.67 7.22
N PHE A 396 4.64 -12.92 7.32
CA PHE A 396 5.21 -14.23 7.01
C PHE A 396 4.88 -15.28 8.10
N GLY A 397 4.82 -14.88 9.37
CA GLY A 397 4.46 -15.79 10.47
C GLY A 397 3.05 -16.38 10.31
N ALA A 398 2.08 -15.55 9.92
CA ALA A 398 0.72 -16.00 9.63
C ALA A 398 0.68 -16.91 8.39
N PHE A 399 1.47 -16.60 7.36
CA PHE A 399 1.60 -17.45 6.17
C PHE A 399 2.19 -18.83 6.51
N ARG A 400 3.27 -18.88 7.29
CA ARG A 400 3.87 -20.14 7.77
C ARG A 400 2.88 -20.98 8.56
N SER A 401 2.17 -20.36 9.51
CA SER A 401 1.18 -21.05 10.35
C SER A 401 0.08 -21.71 9.51
N GLU A 402 -0.30 -21.10 8.39
CA GLU A 402 -1.27 -21.67 7.45
C GLU A 402 -0.72 -22.92 6.75
N ILE A 403 0.54 -22.90 6.31
CA ILE A 403 1.18 -24.06 5.67
C ILE A 403 1.33 -25.22 6.67
N GLU A 404 1.70 -24.92 7.92
CA GLU A 404 1.80 -25.93 8.97
C GLU A 404 0.46 -26.60 9.26
N LYS A 405 -0.65 -25.84 9.27
CA LYS A 405 -2.01 -26.39 9.40
C LYS A 405 -2.36 -27.29 8.21
N LEU A 406 -2.14 -26.81 6.99
CA LEU A 406 -2.44 -27.57 5.77
C LEU A 406 -1.65 -28.89 5.70
N LEU A 407 -0.40 -28.91 6.18
CA LEU A 407 0.40 -30.13 6.27
C LEU A 407 -0.12 -31.11 7.33
N ALA A 408 -0.77 -30.61 8.39
CA ALA A 408 -1.30 -31.39 9.50
C ALA A 408 -2.67 -32.02 9.22
N GLU A 409 -3.41 -31.56 8.21
CA GLU A 409 -4.73 -32.10 7.81
C GLU A 409 -4.69 -33.57 7.32
N GLY A 410 -3.50 -34.16 7.19
CA GLY A 410 -3.31 -35.52 6.70
C GLY A 410 -3.53 -35.63 5.18
N PRO A 411 -3.14 -36.75 4.57
CA PRO A 411 -3.38 -37.02 3.14
C PRO A 411 -4.86 -37.20 2.79
#